data_AF-A0A2W6DVD4-F1
#
_entry.id   AF-A0A2W6DVD4-F1
#
_cell.length_a   1.000
_cell.length_b   1.000
_cell.length_c   1.000
_cell.angle_alpha   90.00
_cell.angle_beta   90.00
_cell.angle_gamma   90.00
#
_symmetry.space_group_name_H-M   'P 1'
#
loop_
_entity.id
_entity.type
_entity.pdbx_description
1 polymer ?
#
loop_
_entity_poly.entity_id
_entity_poly.type
_entity_poly.pdbx_seq_one_letter_code
_entity_poly.pdbx_strand_id
1 'polypeptide(L)'
;MRTTAAAPAGRSRRAPTHGHLWSLPDGTGLHAPYGQLVIERDTGRVCCHLCGRWYLSLGGHLRRHGHTAESYRETMGLCRSRPLVAEALSRSIATRQSEAYRRSPELRARLAVGQELSKTGQLATLAATANATNPAPELTLLRRAALDAGRATRAARRDRALASRLRGLGFDDLPGYLRHAHSTGASLRGIARATGLGWARLRRELVAAGIAVRPASQPGCVPAAIAR
;
A
#
# COMPACT_ATOMS: atom_id res chain seq x y z
N MET A 1 32.27 34.32 45.81
CA MET A 1 32.72 32.92 45.75
C MET A 1 32.12 32.28 44.51
N ARG A 2 32.96 31.93 43.53
CA ARG A 2 32.56 31.36 42.24
C ARG A 2 32.57 29.84 42.37
N THR A 3 31.45 29.18 42.07
CA THR A 3 31.36 27.72 42.04
C THR A 3 31.25 27.28 40.59
N THR A 4 32.35 26.82 40.03
CA THR A 4 32.44 26.12 38.75
C THR A 4 31.85 24.72 38.88
N ALA A 5 30.70 24.47 38.26
CA ALA A 5 30.17 23.12 38.10
C ALA A 5 30.63 22.55 36.75
N ALA A 6 31.37 21.45 36.83
CA ALA A 6 31.94 20.73 35.70
C ALA A 6 30.85 20.14 34.79
N ALA A 7 31.02 20.33 33.48
CA ALA A 7 30.23 19.68 32.45
C ALA A 7 30.51 18.16 32.44
N PRO A 8 29.49 17.29 32.46
CA PRO A 8 29.73 15.87 32.26
C PRO A 8 29.99 15.61 30.78
N ALA A 9 31.23 15.24 30.50
CA ALA A 9 31.70 14.73 29.24
C ALA A 9 30.91 13.48 28.80
N GLY A 10 30.52 13.51 27.52
CA GLY A 10 30.40 12.38 26.62
C GLY A 10 30.09 10.99 27.19
N ARG A 11 28.81 10.62 27.16
CA ARG A 11 28.44 9.26 26.78
C ARG A 11 27.70 9.31 25.46
N SER A 12 28.47 9.23 24.38
CA SER A 12 27.98 8.85 23.06
C SER A 12 27.32 7.48 23.19
N ARG A 13 26.02 7.47 23.46
CA ARG A 13 25.20 6.28 23.25
C ARG A 13 25.16 6.10 21.73
N ARG A 14 25.95 5.15 21.22
CA ARG A 14 25.74 4.61 19.87
C ARG A 14 24.24 4.33 19.73
N ALA A 15 23.58 5.09 18.86
CA ALA A 15 22.20 4.87 18.53
C ALA A 15 22.04 3.41 18.09
N PRO A 16 20.95 2.73 18.46
CA PRO A 16 20.70 1.39 17.95
C PRO A 16 20.70 1.50 16.42
N THR A 17 21.44 0.62 15.75
CA THR A 17 21.33 0.39 14.31
C THR A 17 19.86 0.15 14.03
N HIS A 18 19.15 1.17 13.57
CA HIS A 18 17.76 1.06 13.19
C HIS A 18 17.71 -0.04 12.13
N GLY A 19 17.06 -1.15 12.44
CA GLY A 19 16.88 -2.23 11.47
C GLY A 19 16.19 -1.64 10.24
N HIS A 20 16.95 -1.46 9.17
CA HIS A 20 16.39 -1.01 7.91
C HIS A 20 15.47 -2.14 7.42
N LEU A 21 14.22 -1.79 7.13
CA LEU A 21 13.24 -2.73 6.61
C LEU A 21 13.60 -3.16 5.18
N TRP A 22 14.42 -2.37 4.49
CA TRP A 22 14.91 -2.63 3.13
C TRP A 22 16.19 -1.82 2.85
N SER A 23 16.87 -2.10 1.75
CA SER A 23 17.98 -1.34 1.19
C SER A 23 17.74 -1.12 -0.30
N LEU A 24 18.05 0.08 -0.78
CA LEU A 24 18.10 0.41 -2.21
C LEU A 24 19.34 -0.25 -2.87
N PRO A 25 19.40 -0.31 -4.22
CA PRO A 25 20.55 -0.87 -4.94
C PRO A 25 21.90 -0.19 -4.63
N ASP A 26 21.85 1.08 -4.23
CA ASP A 26 23.01 1.87 -3.79
C ASP A 26 23.43 1.59 -2.33
N GLY A 27 22.76 0.64 -1.65
CA GLY A 27 23.01 0.28 -0.26
C GLY A 27 22.25 1.12 0.77
N THR A 28 21.47 2.13 0.35
CA THR A 28 20.74 3.01 1.27
C THR A 28 19.63 2.27 1.99
N GLY A 29 19.72 2.20 3.32
CA GLY A 29 18.71 1.58 4.16
C GLY A 29 17.41 2.39 4.27
N LEU A 30 16.27 1.74 4.07
CA LEU A 30 14.92 2.28 4.18
C LEU A 30 14.25 1.89 5.51
N HIS A 31 13.60 2.85 6.14
CA HIS A 31 12.82 2.72 7.37
C HIS A 31 11.32 2.48 7.11
N ALA A 32 10.91 2.43 5.84
CA ALA A 32 9.56 2.09 5.44
C ALA A 32 9.60 1.16 4.21
N PRO A 33 8.58 0.32 3.98
CA PRO A 33 8.55 -0.57 2.83
C PRO A 33 8.49 0.20 1.50
N TYR A 34 9.39 -0.11 0.56
CA TYR A 34 9.34 0.46 -0.78
C TYR A 34 7.98 0.20 -1.46
N GLY A 35 7.60 1.11 -2.34
CA GLY A 35 6.33 1.09 -3.04
C GLY A 35 5.12 1.35 -2.14
N GLN A 36 5.32 1.57 -0.84
CA GLN A 36 4.26 1.86 0.11
C GLN A 36 4.58 3.07 0.98
N LEU A 37 3.81 4.13 0.80
CA LEU A 37 3.78 5.22 1.77
C LEU A 37 3.04 4.75 3.04
N VAL A 38 3.76 4.62 4.15
CA VAL A 38 3.20 4.22 5.44
C VAL A 38 2.52 5.42 6.09
N ILE A 39 1.31 5.21 6.60
CA ILE A 39 0.48 6.21 7.25
C ILE A 39 0.23 5.76 8.70
N GLU A 40 0.46 6.68 9.65
CA GLU A 40 0.15 6.50 11.07
C GLU A 40 -1.37 6.52 11.26
N ARG A 41 -1.93 5.52 11.95
CA ARG A 41 -3.38 5.32 12.03
C ARG A 41 -4.11 6.47 12.74
N ASP A 42 -3.52 6.97 13.82
CA ASP A 42 -4.22 7.91 14.70
C ASP A 42 -4.10 9.35 14.21
N THR A 43 -2.93 9.72 13.69
CA THR A 43 -2.66 11.11 13.27
C THR A 43 -2.77 11.31 11.76
N GLY A 44 -2.76 10.23 10.97
CA GLY A 44 -2.68 10.28 9.51
C GLY A 44 -1.33 10.76 8.96
N ARG A 45 -0.29 10.89 9.80
CA ARG A 45 1.05 11.31 9.36
C ARG A 45 1.68 10.26 8.45
N VAL A 46 2.50 10.73 7.52
CA VAL A 46 3.23 9.89 6.56
C VAL A 46 4.68 9.69 7.02
N CYS A 47 5.17 8.46 6.90
CA CYS A 47 6.55 8.12 7.23
C CYS A 47 7.51 8.44 6.07
N CYS A 48 8.66 9.05 6.38
CA CYS A 48 9.76 9.15 5.43
C CYS A 48 10.52 7.82 5.34
N HIS A 49 10.75 7.31 4.14
CA HIS A 49 11.50 6.07 3.92
C HIS A 49 12.97 6.19 4.32
N LEU A 50 13.57 7.38 4.16
CA LEU A 50 15.02 7.58 4.36
C LEU A 50 15.42 7.78 5.82
N CYS A 51 14.55 8.37 6.65
CA CYS A 51 14.88 8.67 8.05
C CYS A 51 13.90 8.07 9.07
N GLY A 52 12.80 7.45 8.62
CA GLY A 52 11.80 6.83 9.49
C GLY A 52 10.95 7.79 10.30
N ARG A 53 11.10 9.11 10.12
CA ARG A 53 10.32 10.12 10.85
C ARG A 53 8.95 10.37 10.22
N TRP A 54 8.00 10.80 11.06
CA TRP A 54 6.61 11.03 10.69
C TRP A 54 6.32 12.51 10.43
N TYR A 55 5.58 12.81 9.36
CA TYR A 55 5.27 14.17 8.94
C TYR A 55 3.83 14.33 8.46
N LEU A 56 3.29 15.53 8.59
CA LEU A 56 2.04 15.91 7.92
C LEU A 56 2.25 16.13 6.40
N SER A 57 3.44 16.58 6.01
CA SER A 57 3.83 16.79 4.61
C SER A 57 5.32 16.50 4.46
N LEU A 58 5.68 15.62 3.52
CA LEU A 58 7.08 15.34 3.22
C LEU A 58 7.72 16.43 2.36
N GLY A 59 6.94 17.21 1.60
CA GLY A 59 7.47 18.07 0.53
C GLY A 59 8.65 18.95 0.95
N GLY A 60 8.52 19.67 2.08
CA GLY A 60 9.61 20.49 2.60
C GLY A 60 10.77 19.67 3.18
N HIS A 61 10.48 18.50 3.74
CA HIS A 61 11.47 17.62 4.35
C HIS A 61 12.37 16.93 3.32
N LEU A 62 11.84 16.55 2.15
CA LEU A 62 12.59 15.84 1.12
C LEU A 62 13.86 16.57 0.66
N ARG A 63 13.86 17.91 0.72
CA ARG A 63 15.05 18.72 0.41
C ARG A 63 16.25 18.40 1.30
N ARG A 64 16.04 18.00 2.55
CA ARG A 64 17.13 17.55 3.45
C ARG A 64 17.79 16.25 2.97
N HIS A 65 17.09 15.52 2.10
CA HIS A 65 17.57 14.30 1.47
C HIS A 65 17.93 14.51 -0.01
N GLY A 66 18.02 15.75 -0.48
CA GLY A 66 18.36 16.05 -1.88
C GLY A 66 17.29 15.63 -2.89
N HIS A 67 16.09 15.23 -2.46
CA HIS A 67 15.03 14.78 -3.36
C HIS A 67 13.98 15.86 -3.62
N THR A 68 13.52 15.92 -4.87
CA THR A 68 12.22 16.51 -5.21
C THR A 68 11.10 15.52 -4.85
N ALA A 69 9.84 15.98 -4.82
CA ALA A 69 8.70 15.10 -4.62
C ALA A 69 8.57 14.04 -5.72
N GLU A 70 8.98 14.37 -6.94
CA GLU A 70 8.98 13.44 -8.08
C GLU A 70 10.09 12.39 -7.93
N SER A 71 11.34 12.84 -7.80
CA SER A 71 12.51 11.96 -7.60
C SER A 71 12.30 11.04 -6.40
N TYR A 72 11.77 11.54 -5.28
CA TYR A 72 11.47 10.69 -4.12
C TYR A 72 10.43 9.61 -4.41
N ARG A 73 9.35 9.92 -5.15
CA ARG A 73 8.36 8.90 -5.52
C ARG A 73 8.98 7.85 -6.42
N GLU A 74 9.81 8.26 -7.35
CA GLU A 74 10.52 7.35 -8.24
C GLU A 74 11.48 6.44 -7.47
N THR A 75 12.40 7.03 -6.70
CA THR A 75 13.39 6.29 -5.90
C THR A 75 12.74 5.36 -4.88
N MET A 76 11.57 5.71 -4.33
CA MET A 76 10.85 4.86 -3.37
C MET A 76 9.78 3.97 -4.02
N GLY A 77 9.67 3.94 -5.35
CA GLY A 77 8.71 3.12 -6.09
C GLY A 77 7.24 3.47 -5.89
N LEU A 78 6.94 4.68 -5.46
CA LEU A 78 5.57 5.16 -5.26
C LEU A 78 4.92 5.49 -6.61
N CYS A 79 3.59 5.37 -6.69
CA CYS A 79 2.82 5.85 -7.83
C CYS A 79 3.08 7.36 -8.03
N ARG A 80 3.22 7.83 -9.28
CA ARG A 80 3.49 9.25 -9.59
C ARG A 80 2.46 10.20 -8.96
N SER A 81 1.20 9.78 -8.92
CA SER A 81 0.08 10.53 -8.32
C SER A 81 -0.06 10.35 -6.81
N ARG A 82 0.78 9.56 -6.14
CA ARG A 82 0.65 9.32 -4.69
C ARG A 82 0.87 10.63 -3.92
N PRO A 83 -0.09 11.09 -3.11
CA PRO A 83 0.13 12.23 -2.22
C PRO A 83 1.21 11.91 -1.19
N LEU A 84 2.13 12.84 -0.96
CA LEU A 84 3.18 12.74 0.06
C LEU A 84 2.84 13.54 1.31
N VAL A 85 1.55 13.66 1.59
CA VAL A 85 0.97 14.43 2.68
C VAL A 85 -0.08 13.57 3.37
N ALA A 86 -0.40 13.91 4.62
CA ALA A 86 -1.50 13.32 5.36
C ALA A 86 -2.82 13.49 4.58
N GLU A 87 -3.69 12.48 4.68
CA GLU A 87 -4.94 12.45 3.91
C GLU A 87 -5.85 13.65 4.23
N ALA A 88 -5.95 14.02 5.51
CA ALA A 88 -6.72 15.19 5.94
C ALA A 88 -6.23 16.49 5.29
N LEU A 89 -4.91 16.67 5.19
CA LEU A 89 -4.32 17.81 4.50
C LEU A 89 -4.59 17.75 2.99
N SER A 90 -4.47 16.58 2.37
CA SER A 90 -4.82 16.38 0.96
C SER A 90 -6.27 16.77 0.66
N ARG A 91 -7.21 16.35 1.52
CA ARG A 91 -8.64 16.70 1.39
C ARG A 91 -8.86 18.20 1.56
N SER A 92 -8.25 18.83 2.57
CA SER A 92 -8.35 20.28 2.78
C SER A 92 -7.84 21.09 1.58
N ILE A 93 -6.73 20.67 0.97
CA ILE A 93 -6.20 21.31 -0.25
C ILE A 93 -7.20 21.14 -1.40
N ALA A 94 -7.71 19.94 -1.61
CA ALA A 94 -8.69 19.66 -2.67
C ALA A 94 -9.94 20.52 -2.52
N THR A 95 -10.53 20.60 -1.32
CA THR A 95 -11.70 21.45 -1.03
C THR A 95 -11.43 22.91 -1.39
N ARG A 96 -10.31 23.47 -0.93
CA ARG A 96 -9.93 24.86 -1.24
C ARG A 96 -9.73 25.09 -2.74
N GLN A 97 -9.11 24.15 -3.43
CA GLN A 97 -8.94 24.23 -4.89
C GLN A 97 -10.28 24.17 -5.63
N SER A 98 -11.19 23.28 -5.22
CA SER A 98 -12.54 23.20 -5.79
C SER A 98 -13.35 24.47 -5.54
N GLU A 99 -13.24 25.07 -4.35
CA GLU A 99 -13.89 26.34 -4.04
C GLU A 99 -13.33 27.49 -4.87
N ALA A 100 -12.00 27.60 -4.96
CA ALA A 100 -11.35 28.62 -5.79
C ALA A 100 -11.78 28.50 -7.27
N TYR A 101 -11.79 27.27 -7.80
CA TYR A 101 -12.24 26.99 -9.16
C TYR A 101 -13.72 27.37 -9.40
N ARG A 102 -14.60 27.07 -8.43
CA ARG A 102 -16.02 27.45 -8.52
C ARG A 102 -16.21 28.97 -8.49
N ARG A 103 -15.41 29.69 -7.72
CA ARG A 103 -15.60 31.13 -7.50
C ARG A 103 -14.91 32.03 -8.52
N SER A 104 -13.84 31.59 -9.19
CA SER A 104 -13.09 32.42 -10.15
C SER A 104 -13.36 32.01 -11.61
N PRO A 105 -14.04 32.86 -12.39
CA PRO A 105 -14.14 32.72 -13.85
C PRO A 105 -12.77 32.74 -14.54
N GLU A 106 -11.83 33.54 -14.05
CA GLU A 106 -10.49 33.68 -14.63
C GLU A 106 -9.70 32.37 -14.50
N LEU A 107 -9.79 31.70 -13.34
CA LEU A 107 -9.17 30.40 -13.14
C LEU A 107 -9.77 29.35 -14.08
N ARG A 108 -11.09 29.38 -14.32
CA ARG A 108 -11.73 28.49 -15.30
C ARG A 108 -11.23 28.77 -16.71
N ALA A 109 -11.19 30.03 -17.12
CA ALA A 109 -10.69 30.43 -18.44
C ALA A 109 -9.24 29.98 -18.65
N ARG A 110 -8.37 30.16 -17.65
CA ARG A 110 -6.97 29.72 -17.70
C ARG A 110 -6.81 28.20 -17.84
N LEU A 111 -7.73 27.41 -17.29
CA LEU A 111 -7.68 25.95 -17.34
C LEU A 111 -8.47 25.35 -18.51
N ALA A 112 -9.28 26.13 -19.20
CA ALA A 112 -10.20 25.65 -20.25
C ALA A 112 -9.45 24.91 -21.37
N VAL A 113 -8.34 25.47 -21.85
CA VAL A 113 -7.52 24.84 -22.90
C VAL A 113 -7.06 23.44 -22.47
N GLY A 114 -6.51 23.32 -21.26
CA GLY A 114 -6.05 22.03 -20.74
C GLY A 114 -7.20 21.03 -20.55
N GLN A 115 -8.39 21.50 -20.16
CA GLN A 115 -9.58 20.65 -20.06
C GLN A 115 -10.03 20.14 -21.42
N GLU A 116 -10.07 20.99 -22.44
CA GLU A 116 -10.42 20.56 -23.80
C GLU A 116 -9.42 19.55 -24.35
N LEU A 117 -8.11 19.80 -24.23
CA LEU A 117 -7.07 18.83 -24.61
C LEU A 117 -7.22 17.49 -23.88
N SER A 118 -7.65 17.51 -22.62
CA SER A 118 -7.93 16.30 -21.86
C SER A 118 -9.19 15.58 -22.36
N LYS A 119 -10.26 16.31 -22.68
CA LYS A 119 -11.52 15.74 -23.18
C LYS A 119 -11.35 15.09 -24.55
N THR A 120 -10.57 15.71 -25.43
CA THR A 120 -10.29 15.20 -26.78
C THR A 120 -9.23 14.09 -26.79
N GLY A 121 -8.60 13.79 -25.65
CA GLY A 121 -7.51 12.82 -25.55
C GLY A 121 -6.16 13.32 -26.08
N GLN A 122 -6.10 14.52 -26.67
CA GLN A 122 -4.87 15.12 -27.19
C GLN A 122 -3.78 15.26 -26.12
N LEU A 123 -4.16 15.52 -24.87
CA LEU A 123 -3.23 15.58 -23.75
C LEU A 123 -2.49 14.25 -23.54
N ALA A 124 -3.18 13.12 -23.69
CA ALA A 124 -2.58 11.79 -23.56
C ALA A 124 -1.62 11.49 -24.72
N THR A 125 -1.98 11.88 -25.93
CA THR A 125 -1.11 11.77 -27.12
C THR A 125 0.17 12.58 -26.94
N LEU A 126 0.07 13.84 -26.52
CA LEU A 126 1.23 14.70 -26.25
C LEU A 126 2.11 14.15 -25.13
N ALA A 127 1.52 13.57 -24.09
CA ALA A 127 2.29 12.94 -23.03
C ALA A 127 3.00 11.68 -23.54
N ALA A 128 2.35 10.85 -24.38
CA ALA A 128 2.96 9.66 -24.93
C ALA A 128 4.15 10.00 -25.83
N THR A 129 4.02 11.01 -26.70
CA THR A 129 5.12 11.46 -27.57
C THR A 129 6.29 12.02 -26.76
N ALA A 130 6.01 12.83 -25.72
CA ALA A 130 7.04 13.36 -24.84
C ALA A 130 7.75 12.29 -23.99
N ASN A 131 7.07 11.19 -23.64
CA ASN A 131 7.70 10.06 -22.94
C ASN A 131 8.48 9.15 -23.89
N ALA A 132 8.04 9.02 -25.15
CA ALA A 132 8.72 8.19 -26.15
C ALA A 132 10.13 8.71 -26.49
N THR A 133 10.37 10.01 -26.34
CA THR A 133 11.69 10.64 -26.54
C THR A 133 12.65 10.46 -25.36
N ASN A 134 12.22 9.86 -24.24
CA ASN A 134 13.07 9.64 -23.07
C ASN A 134 12.94 8.22 -22.46
N PRO A 135 13.21 7.15 -23.22
CA PRO A 135 13.18 5.79 -22.69
C PRO A 135 14.54 5.50 -22.04
N ALA A 136 14.64 5.59 -20.71
CA ALA A 136 15.73 4.93 -20.00
C ALA A 136 15.28 3.47 -19.72
N PRO A 137 15.66 2.47 -20.53
CA PRO A 137 15.27 1.08 -20.32
C PRO A 137 15.69 0.56 -18.94
N GLU A 138 16.79 1.07 -18.40
CA GLU A 138 17.30 0.78 -17.06
C GLU A 138 16.30 1.17 -15.96
N LEU A 139 15.69 2.36 -16.03
CA LEU A 139 14.66 2.79 -15.07
C LEU A 139 13.43 1.87 -15.12
N THR A 140 13.08 1.36 -16.31
CA THR A 140 11.95 0.43 -16.46
C THR A 140 12.22 -0.91 -15.77
N LEU A 141 13.44 -1.45 -15.93
CA LEU A 141 13.86 -2.70 -15.30
C LEU A 141 13.92 -2.57 -13.76
N LEU A 142 14.55 -1.50 -13.27
CA LEU A 142 14.62 -1.21 -11.83
C LEU A 142 13.21 -1.06 -11.24
N ARG A 143 12.33 -0.34 -11.93
CA ARG A 143 10.93 -0.18 -11.53
C ARG A 143 10.19 -1.51 -11.47
N ARG A 144 10.40 -2.39 -12.46
CA ARG A 144 9.80 -3.75 -12.50
C ARG A 144 10.26 -4.57 -11.30
N ALA A 145 11.57 -4.69 -11.10
CA ALA A 145 12.18 -5.46 -10.02
C ALA A 145 11.66 -5.00 -8.65
N ALA A 146 11.56 -3.70 -8.46
CA ALA A 146 11.15 -3.15 -7.18
C ALA A 146 9.62 -3.27 -6.94
N LEU A 147 8.80 -3.26 -8.01
CA LEU A 147 7.38 -3.62 -7.92
C LEU A 147 7.19 -5.11 -7.57
N ASP A 148 8.02 -6.00 -8.11
CA ASP A 148 8.02 -7.43 -7.78
C ASP A 148 8.40 -7.67 -6.32
N ALA A 149 9.45 -7.01 -5.82
CA ALA A 149 9.81 -7.04 -4.41
C ALA A 149 8.67 -6.52 -3.50
N GLY A 150 7.96 -5.47 -3.91
CA GLY A 150 6.78 -4.97 -3.21
C GLY A 150 5.58 -5.95 -3.22
N ARG A 151 5.40 -6.72 -4.30
CA ARG A 151 4.40 -7.81 -4.36
C ARG A 151 4.76 -8.95 -3.41
N ALA A 152 6.03 -9.39 -3.41
CA ALA A 152 6.53 -10.44 -2.54
C ALA A 152 6.35 -10.08 -1.05
N THR A 153 6.67 -8.84 -0.67
CA THR A 153 6.49 -8.36 0.72
C THR A 153 5.03 -8.40 1.17
N ARG A 154 4.10 -7.96 0.31
CA ARG A 154 2.66 -8.04 0.60
C ARG A 154 2.17 -9.48 0.69
N ALA A 155 2.72 -10.40 -0.10
CA ALA A 155 2.45 -11.83 0.03
C ALA A 155 2.92 -12.34 1.40
N ALA A 156 4.20 -12.13 1.75
CA ALA A 156 4.77 -12.56 3.03
C ALA A 156 4.02 -12.00 4.26
N ARG A 157 3.56 -10.74 4.21
CA ARG A 157 2.72 -10.16 5.28
C ARG A 157 1.37 -10.87 5.39
N ARG A 158 0.71 -11.15 4.26
CA ARG A 158 -0.57 -11.88 4.24
C ARG A 158 -0.40 -13.30 4.76
N ASP A 159 0.70 -13.96 4.42
CA ASP A 159 0.96 -15.34 4.84
C ASP A 159 1.25 -15.40 6.34
N ARG A 160 2.03 -14.47 6.89
CA ARG A 160 2.19 -14.32 8.35
C ARG A 160 0.87 -14.06 9.08
N ALA A 161 0.01 -13.21 8.53
CA ALA A 161 -1.30 -12.93 9.12
C ALA A 161 -2.22 -14.16 9.10
N LEU A 162 -2.19 -14.94 8.01
CA LEU A 162 -2.92 -16.21 7.90
C LEU A 162 -2.40 -17.22 8.93
N ALA A 163 -1.08 -17.43 9.00
CA ALA A 163 -0.46 -18.35 9.96
C ALA A 163 -0.81 -17.99 11.41
N SER A 164 -0.82 -16.70 11.75
CA SER A 164 -1.23 -16.25 13.08
C SER A 164 -2.71 -16.56 13.38
N ARG A 165 -3.61 -16.45 12.39
CA ARG A 165 -5.02 -16.81 12.57
C ARG A 165 -5.20 -18.31 12.75
N LEU A 166 -4.51 -19.11 11.93
CA LEU A 166 -4.57 -20.57 12.03
C LEU A 166 -4.11 -21.06 13.40
N ARG A 167 -2.99 -20.53 13.91
CA ARG A 167 -2.55 -20.82 15.29
C ARG A 167 -3.58 -20.42 16.34
N GLY A 168 -4.24 -19.26 16.16
CA GLY A 168 -5.34 -18.85 17.03
C GLY A 168 -6.58 -19.76 16.98
N LEU A 169 -6.73 -20.54 15.91
CA LEU A 169 -7.76 -21.58 15.75
C LEU A 169 -7.26 -22.97 16.17
N GLY A 170 -6.00 -23.11 16.62
CA GLY A 170 -5.40 -24.39 17.00
C GLY A 170 -4.84 -25.22 15.84
N PHE A 171 -4.53 -24.60 14.69
CA PHE A 171 -4.00 -25.28 13.51
C PHE A 171 -2.64 -24.70 13.10
N ASP A 172 -1.70 -25.56 12.74
CA ASP A 172 -0.37 -25.15 12.27
C ASP A 172 -0.35 -24.77 10.78
N ASP A 173 -1.25 -25.35 9.99
CA ASP A 173 -1.33 -25.14 8.56
C ASP A 173 -2.77 -24.95 8.05
N LEU A 174 -2.88 -24.39 6.84
CA LEU A 174 -4.17 -24.14 6.21
C LEU A 174 -4.86 -25.45 5.77
N PRO A 175 -4.17 -26.43 5.13
CA PRO A 175 -4.82 -27.65 4.69
C PRO A 175 -5.45 -28.47 5.82
N GLY A 176 -4.79 -28.56 6.99
CA GLY A 176 -5.32 -29.22 8.19
C GLY A 176 -6.59 -28.55 8.70
N TYR A 177 -6.58 -27.21 8.78
CA TYR A 177 -7.78 -26.44 9.12
C TYR A 177 -8.92 -26.67 8.11
N LEU A 178 -8.63 -26.65 6.81
CA LEU A 178 -9.66 -26.82 5.77
C LEU A 178 -10.29 -28.22 5.83
N ARG A 179 -9.50 -29.27 6.03
CA ARG A 179 -10.01 -30.65 6.19
C ARG A 179 -10.90 -30.78 7.42
N HIS A 180 -10.46 -30.23 8.56
CA HIS A 180 -11.27 -30.20 9.78
C HIS A 180 -12.58 -29.45 9.55
N ALA A 181 -12.52 -28.21 9.06
CA ALA A 181 -13.69 -27.38 8.81
C ALA A 181 -14.68 -28.03 7.83
N HIS A 182 -14.19 -28.75 6.81
CA HIS A 182 -15.04 -29.51 5.91
C HIS A 182 -15.72 -30.69 6.63
N SER A 183 -14.97 -31.45 7.44
CA SER A 183 -15.52 -32.60 8.18
C SER A 183 -16.59 -32.20 9.19
N THR A 184 -16.48 -31.01 9.78
CA THR A 184 -17.47 -30.46 10.72
C THR A 184 -18.61 -29.72 10.02
N GLY A 185 -18.69 -29.75 8.69
CA GLY A 185 -19.76 -29.11 7.92
C GLY A 185 -19.73 -27.57 7.91
N ALA A 186 -18.58 -26.94 8.14
CA ALA A 186 -18.47 -25.49 8.15
C ALA A 186 -18.77 -24.88 6.78
N SER A 187 -19.57 -23.81 6.75
CA SER A 187 -19.86 -23.11 5.50
C SER A 187 -18.61 -22.42 4.92
N LEU A 188 -18.53 -22.33 3.58
CA LEU A 188 -17.43 -21.63 2.90
C LEU A 188 -17.31 -20.16 3.32
N ARG A 189 -18.43 -19.50 3.64
CA ARG A 189 -18.44 -18.13 4.21
C ARG A 189 -17.79 -18.09 5.60
N GLY A 190 -18.08 -19.08 6.45
CA GLY A 190 -17.46 -19.23 7.76
C GLY A 190 -15.95 -19.43 7.66
N ILE A 191 -15.52 -20.30 6.75
CA ILE A 191 -14.10 -20.57 6.48
C ILE A 191 -13.38 -19.30 5.97
N ALA A 192 -13.99 -18.57 5.03
CA ALA A 192 -13.43 -17.31 4.52
C ALA A 192 -13.26 -16.27 5.64
N ARG A 193 -14.24 -16.16 6.53
CA ARG A 193 -14.20 -15.23 7.67
C ARG A 193 -13.12 -15.62 8.68
N ALA A 194 -13.02 -16.90 9.05
CA ALA A 194 -12.07 -17.40 10.03
C ALA A 194 -10.61 -17.25 9.54
N THR A 195 -10.36 -17.52 8.27
CA THR A 195 -9.01 -17.45 7.67
C THR A 195 -8.65 -16.05 7.18
N GLY A 196 -9.64 -15.20 6.90
CA GLY A 196 -9.46 -13.90 6.25
C GLY A 196 -9.07 -14.00 4.78
N LEU A 197 -9.31 -15.15 4.14
CA LEU A 197 -9.00 -15.37 2.72
C LEU A 197 -10.10 -14.82 1.83
N GLY A 198 -9.71 -14.22 0.70
CA GLY A 198 -10.65 -13.88 -0.37
C GLY A 198 -11.11 -15.11 -1.15
N TRP A 199 -12.31 -15.05 -1.73
CA TRP A 199 -12.97 -16.17 -2.42
C TRP A 199 -12.12 -16.89 -3.45
N ALA A 200 -11.43 -16.15 -4.32
CA ALA A 200 -10.58 -16.75 -5.36
C ALA A 200 -9.38 -17.52 -4.77
N ARG A 201 -8.81 -17.04 -3.66
CA ARG A 201 -7.73 -17.76 -2.97
C ARG A 201 -8.29 -18.98 -2.25
N LEU A 202 -9.36 -18.82 -1.47
CA LEU A 202 -9.99 -19.93 -0.75
C LEU A 202 -10.34 -21.11 -1.68
N ARG A 203 -10.90 -20.83 -2.87
CA ARG A 203 -11.23 -21.88 -3.85
C ARG A 203 -9.98 -22.63 -4.34
N ARG A 204 -8.87 -21.94 -4.59
CA ARG A 204 -7.61 -22.60 -4.98
C ARG A 204 -7.05 -23.47 -3.86
N GLU A 205 -7.10 -22.98 -2.62
CA GLU A 205 -6.59 -23.73 -1.46
C GLU A 205 -7.46 -24.96 -1.15
N LEU A 206 -8.78 -24.87 -1.34
CA LEU A 206 -9.69 -26.02 -1.20
C LEU A 206 -9.38 -27.12 -2.23
N VAL A 207 -9.18 -26.73 -3.49
CA VAL A 207 -8.77 -27.66 -4.55
C VAL A 207 -7.40 -28.28 -4.24
N ALA A 208 -6.43 -27.46 -3.82
CA ALA A 208 -5.11 -27.94 -3.44
C ALA A 208 -5.12 -28.88 -2.22
N ALA A 209 -6.07 -28.70 -1.31
CA ALA A 209 -6.28 -29.58 -0.16
C ALA A 209 -7.08 -30.86 -0.49
N GLY A 210 -7.47 -31.06 -1.76
CA GLY A 210 -8.25 -32.22 -2.20
C GLY A 210 -9.72 -32.18 -1.77
N ILE A 211 -10.23 -31.02 -1.36
CA ILE A 211 -11.61 -30.86 -0.90
C ILE A 211 -12.49 -30.50 -2.10
N ALA A 212 -13.36 -31.43 -2.48
CA ALA A 212 -14.35 -31.19 -3.52
C ALA A 212 -15.29 -30.07 -3.07
N VAL A 213 -15.22 -28.92 -3.73
CA VAL A 213 -16.18 -27.84 -3.49
C VAL A 213 -17.52 -28.30 -4.06
N ARG A 214 -18.43 -28.73 -3.18
CA ARG A 214 -19.80 -29.09 -3.59
C ARG A 214 -20.36 -27.92 -4.38
N PRO A 215 -20.79 -28.10 -5.64
CA PRO A 215 -21.35 -27.00 -6.41
C PRO A 215 -22.54 -26.43 -5.64
N ALA A 216 -22.68 -25.10 -5.68
CA ALA A 216 -23.88 -24.46 -5.18
C ALA A 216 -25.07 -25.13 -5.87
N SER A 217 -25.99 -25.67 -5.08
CA SER A 217 -27.17 -26.40 -5.50
C SER A 217 -27.84 -25.78 -6.73
N GLN A 218 -28.16 -26.60 -7.72
CA GLN A 218 -29.09 -26.26 -8.80
C GLN A 218 -30.39 -25.68 -8.19
N PRO A 219 -30.98 -24.63 -8.77
CA PRO A 219 -32.31 -24.18 -8.37
C PRO A 219 -33.34 -25.18 -8.90
N GLY A 220 -33.86 -26.06 -8.04
CA GLY A 220 -34.87 -27.03 -8.46
C GLY A 220 -35.06 -28.19 -7.50
N CYS A 221 -35.45 -27.92 -6.26
CA CYS A 221 -36.16 -28.92 -5.46
C CYS A 221 -37.43 -28.24 -4.95
N VAL A 222 -38.52 -28.48 -5.65
CA VAL A 222 -39.87 -28.06 -5.24
C VAL A 222 -40.22 -28.90 -4.00
N PRO A 223 -40.68 -28.32 -2.88
CA PRO A 223 -41.09 -29.10 -1.74
C PRO A 223 -42.36 -29.89 -2.08
N ALA A 224 -42.31 -31.21 -1.87
CA ALA A 224 -43.48 -32.07 -1.97
C ALA A 224 -44.54 -31.61 -0.96
N ALA A 225 -45.73 -31.29 -1.48
CA ALA A 225 -46.88 -30.93 -0.69
C ALA A 225 -47.30 -32.09 0.21
N ILE A 226 -47.43 -31.83 1.51
CA ILE A 226 -48.12 -32.69 2.45
C ILE A 226 -49.62 -32.47 2.24
N ALA A 227 -50.31 -33.45 1.65
CA ALA A 227 -51.76 -33.51 1.63
C ALA A 227 -52.27 -33.99 3.00
N ARG A 228 -53.32 -33.33 3.49
CA ARG A 228 -54.09 -33.72 4.69
C ARG A 228 -55.00 -34.90 4.38
#